data_AF-A0A7Y3Q108-F1
#
_entry.id   AF-A0A7Y3Q108-F1
#
_cell.length_a   1.000
_cell.length_b   1.000
_cell.length_c   1.000
_cell.angle_alpha   90.00
_cell.angle_beta   90.00
_cell.angle_gamma   90.00
#
_symmetry.space_group_name_H-M   'P 1'
#
loop_
_entity.id
_entity.type
_entity.pdbx_description
1 polymer ?
#
loop_
_entity_poly.entity_id
_entity_poly.type
_entity_poly.pdbx_seq_one_letter_code
_entity_poly.pdbx_strand_id
1 'polypeptide(L)' 'MVSEKDLIVLMKARRKLWSPSELCDALGMHVCELISLIKRAQVKGAPLKHVNSAETAYTSKFWLIEG' A
#
# COMPACT_ATOMS: atom_id res chain seq x y z
N MET A 1 -6.85 9.60 12.34
CA MET A 1 -6.67 9.72 10.87
C MET A 1 -5.42 8.95 10.52
N VAL A 2 -5.54 7.90 9.72
CA VAL A 2 -4.37 7.17 9.23
C VAL A 2 -3.68 8.04 8.18
N SER A 3 -2.38 8.28 8.35
CA SER A 3 -1.61 9.10 7.43
C SER A 3 -0.77 8.25 6.47
N GLU A 4 -0.28 8.87 5.40
CA GLU A 4 0.66 8.23 4.46
C GLU A 4 1.91 7.69 5.18
N LYS A 5 2.32 8.36 6.26
CA LYS A 5 3.42 7.91 7.14
C LYS A 5 3.10 6.60 7.84
N ASP A 6 1.89 6.42 8.36
CA ASP A 6 1.44 5.18 9.00
C ASP A 6 1.46 4.01 8.01
N LEU A 7 0.99 4.24 6.77
CA LEU A 7 1.06 3.24 5.70
C LEU A 7 2.53 2.83 5.42
N ILE A 8 3.44 3.80 5.29
CA ILE A 8 4.85 3.52 5.03
C ILE A 8 5.48 2.79 6.23
N VAL A 9 5.21 3.20 7.47
CA VAL A 9 5.73 2.53 8.67
C VAL A 9 5.24 1.09 8.74
N LEU A 10 3.96 0.84 8.47
CA LEU A 10 3.39 -0.50 8.42
C LEU A 10 4.10 -1.37 7.35
N MET A 11 4.26 -0.82 6.14
CA MET A 11 4.91 -1.54 5.04
C MET A 11 6.42 -1.71 5.24
N LYS A 12 7.10 -0.81 5.97
CA LYS A 12 8.49 -0.97 6.39
C LYS A 12 8.65 -2.03 7.47
N ALA A 13 7.72 -2.07 8.43
CA ALA A 13 7.73 -3.03 9.53
C ALA A 13 7.59 -4.48 9.04
N ARG A 14 6.84 -4.71 7.93
CA ARG A 14 6.81 -6.00 7.25
C ARG A 14 7.04 -5.86 5.76
N ARG A 15 8.24 -6.25 5.34
CA ARG A 15 8.69 -6.33 3.95
C ARG A 15 8.01 -7.50 3.22
N LYS A 16 6.76 -7.30 2.81
CA LYS A 16 5.98 -8.25 2.02
C LYS A 16 5.14 -7.54 0.98
N LEU A 17 4.59 -8.33 0.04
CA LEU A 17 3.55 -7.86 -0.87
C LEU A 17 2.26 -7.73 -0.05
N TRP A 18 1.70 -6.55 -0.06
CA TRP A 18 0.48 -6.24 0.65
C TRP A 18 -0.70 -6.24 -0.31
N SER A 19 -1.73 -7.01 0.02
CA SER A 19 -3.01 -6.93 -0.68
C SER A 19 -3.81 -5.72 -0.15
N PRO A 20 -4.66 -5.08 -0.96
CA PRO A 20 -5.51 -3.98 -0.52
C PRO A 20 -6.35 -4.35 0.71
N SER A 21 -6.90 -5.57 0.75
CA SER A 21 -7.66 -6.06 1.91
C SER A 21 -6.83 -6.14 3.18
N GLU A 22 -5.57 -6.59 3.09
CA GLU A 22 -4.67 -6.68 4.24
C GLU A 22 -4.26 -5.28 4.74
N LEU A 23 -4.09 -4.31 3.85
CA LEU A 23 -3.81 -2.92 4.23
C LEU A 23 -5.04 -2.27 4.86
N CYS A 24 -6.23 -2.54 4.33
CA CYS A 24 -7.49 -2.07 4.91
C CYS A 24 -7.67 -2.62 6.33
N ASP A 25 -7.45 -3.92 6.52
CA ASP A 25 -7.54 -4.58 7.81
C ASP A 25 -6.50 -4.05 8.80
N ALA A 26 -5.22 -4.00 8.38
CA ALA A 26 -4.12 -3.56 9.23
C ALA A 26 -4.21 -2.08 9.63
N LEU A 27 -4.80 -1.23 8.78
CA LEU A 27 -4.98 0.19 9.06
C LEU A 27 -6.39 0.53 9.56
N GLY A 28 -7.28 -0.46 9.67
CA GLY A 28 -8.67 -0.27 10.08
C GLY A 28 -9.44 0.73 9.20
N MET A 29 -9.23 0.72 7.89
CA MET A 29 -9.85 1.68 6.96
C MET A 29 -10.55 1.00 5.80
N HIS A 30 -11.45 1.74 5.15
CA HIS A 30 -12.13 1.28 3.94
C HIS A 30 -11.22 1.34 2.71
N VAL A 31 -11.47 0.47 1.73
CA VAL A 31 -10.66 0.38 0.50
C VAL A 31 -10.61 1.69 -0.28
N CYS A 32 -11.69 2.47 -0.33
CA CYS A 32 -11.68 3.78 -1.00
C CYS A 32 -10.71 4.77 -0.34
N GLU A 33 -10.63 4.76 0.99
CA GLU A 33 -9.70 5.60 1.75
C GLU A 33 -8.26 5.15 1.49
N LEU A 34 -8.02 3.83 1.46
CA LEU A 34 -6.72 3.27 1.15
C LEU A 34 -6.25 3.68 -0.25
N ILE A 35 -7.08 3.55 -1.28
CA ILE A 35 -6.72 3.93 -2.65
C ILE A 35 -6.43 5.42 -2.75
N SER A 36 -7.21 6.27 -2.08
CA SER A 36 -6.99 7.70 -2.02
C SER A 36 -5.67 8.04 -1.33
N LEU A 37 -5.35 7.34 -0.24
CA LEU A 37 -4.12 7.52 0.53
C LEU A 37 -2.88 7.05 -0.24
N ILE A 38 -2.97 5.91 -0.95
CA ILE A 38 -1.90 5.42 -1.82
C ILE A 38 -1.65 6.41 -2.97
N LYS A 39 -2.70 6.90 -3.64
CA LYS A 39 -2.55 7.92 -4.68
C LYS A 39 -1.86 9.17 -4.16
N ARG A 40 -2.26 9.67 -2.97
CA ARG A 40 -1.61 10.82 -2.34
C ARG A 40 -0.13 10.54 -2.04
N ALA A 41 0.18 9.36 -1.50
CA ALA A 41 1.54 8.94 -1.21
C ALA A 41 2.39 8.90 -2.49
N GLN A 42 1.87 8.33 -3.57
CA GLN A 42 2.55 8.29 -4.87
C GLN A 42 2.79 9.70 -5.44
N VAL A 43 1.81 10.60 -5.35
CA VAL A 43 1.95 12.00 -5.78
C VAL A 43 3.03 12.73 -4.96
N LYS A 44 3.18 12.40 -3.67
CA LYS A 44 4.24 12.93 -2.81
C LYS A 44 5.61 12.25 -3.02
N GLY A 45 5.73 11.32 -3.97
CA GLY A 45 6.96 10.59 -4.24
C GLY A 45 7.27 9.49 -3.24
N ALA A 46 6.28 9.01 -2.49
CA ALA A 46 6.47 7.84 -1.63
C ALA A 46 6.84 6.63 -2.51
N PRO A 47 7.79 5.79 -2.07
CA PRO A 47 8.29 4.69 -2.89
C PRO A 47 7.35 3.47 -2.83
N LEU A 48 6.09 3.67 -3.21
CA LEU A 48 5.08 2.63 -3.31
C LEU A 48 4.91 2.19 -4.77
N LYS A 49 5.16 0.91 -5.02
CA LYS A 49 4.86 0.26 -6.30
C LYS A 49 3.54 -0.48 -6.22
N HIS A 50 2.69 -0.23 -7.21
CA HIS A 50 1.60 -1.13 -7.53
C HIS A 50 2.14 -2.25 -8.40
N VAL A 51 1.90 -3.49 -7.98
CA VAL A 51 2.30 -4.70 -8.69
C VAL A 51 1.02 -5.41 -9.11
N ASN A 52 0.86 -5.55 -10.42
CA ASN A 52 -0.19 -6.36 -11.02
C ASN A 52 0.47 -7.15 -12.16
N SER A 53 0.90 -8.37 -11.83
CA SER A 53 1.58 -9.29 -12.75
C SER A 53 0.87 -10.65 -12.75
N ALA A 54 1.17 -11.47 -13.76
CA ALA A 54 0.71 -12.86 -13.83
C ALA A 54 1.12 -13.66 -12.57
N GLU A 55 2.31 -13.38 -12.01
CA GLU A 55 2.80 -13.95 -10.75
C GLU A 55 1.91 -13.64 -9.53
N THR A 56 1.14 -12.55 -9.60
CA THR A 56 0.17 -12.16 -8.57
C THR A 56 -1.26 -12.59 -8.90
N ALA A 57 -1.45 -13.47 -9.90
CA ALA A 57 -2.75 -13.83 -10.43
C ALA A 57 -3.61 -12.61 -10.83
N TYR A 58 -2.96 -11.55 -11.33
CA TYR A 58 -3.58 -10.27 -11.68
C TYR A 58 -4.30 -9.54 -10.53
N THR A 59 -4.00 -9.93 -9.29
CA THR A 59 -4.49 -9.21 -8.11
C THR A 59 -3.67 -7.94 -7.88
N SER A 60 -4.34 -6.84 -7.55
CA SER A 60 -3.65 -5.61 -7.19
C SER A 60 -2.89 -5.83 -5.89
N LYS A 61 -1.55 -5.77 -5.93
CA LYS A 61 -0.71 -5.80 -4.73
C LYS A 61 0.13 -4.53 -4.65
N PHE A 62 0.54 -4.20 -3.43
CA PHE A 62 1.36 -3.05 -3.14
C PHE A 62 2.66 -3.49 -2.50
N TRP A 63 3.77 -2.94 -2.99
CA TRP A 63 5.09 -3.17 -2.47
C TRP A 63 5.76 -1.85 -2.15
N LEU A 64 6.41 -1.76 -0.99
CA LEU A 64 7.24 -0.62 -0.66
C LEU A 64 8.65 -0.88 -1.22
N ILE A 65 9.02 -0.14 -2.26
CA ILE A 65 10.39 -0.12 -2.77
C ILE A 65 11.21 0.70 -1.76
N GLU A 66 12.41 0.25 -1.38
CA GLU A 66 13.33 1.18 -0.72
C GLU A 66 13.92 2.07 -1.81
N GLY A 67 13.67 3.38 -1.68
CA GLY A 67 14.36 4.44 -2.42
C GLY A 67 15.35 5.13 -1.51
#